data_AF-A0A9W3D8I5-F1
#
_entry.id   AF-A0A9W3D8I5-F1
#
_cell.length_a   1.000
_cell.length_b   1.000
_cell.length_c   1.000
_cell.angle_alpha   90.00
_cell.angle_beta   90.00
_cell.angle_gamma   90.00
#
_symmetry.space_group_name_H-M   'P 1'
#
loop_
_entity.id
_entity.type
_entity.pdbx_description
1 polymer ?
#
loop_
_entity_poly.entity_id
_entity_poly.type
_entity_poly.pdbx_seq_one_letter_code
_entity_poly.pdbx_strand_id
1 'polypeptide(L)'
;MEEKSFSKIQERRYDEYRARYLRAREDMISKLPDSLLSQILSNLPTKDTVRTSVLSHRWKNVCLLVPSLDLSSSEFPDYDTFVSFIDKLLAFYREENSVLYNLKLSLQKDENDDYEYCVTRWIDFVANPKLKHLDVECVLVNRKFLEVIPQSLYIECDTLVYLRLHRVSLGELKSVSLPCLKTMRLEHNAYASDASLELLISSCHALEDLSIVRMVPDNVKVLRVRSQTSLQENMHIPRKKIVGMSSE
;
A
#
# COMPACT_ATOMS: atom_id res chain seq x y z
N MET A 1 5.89 73.29 17.26
CA MET A 1 6.05 72.48 16.03
C MET A 1 6.71 71.12 16.30
N GLU A 2 7.44 70.96 17.40
CA GLU A 2 8.24 69.75 17.68
C GLU A 2 7.43 68.53 18.19
N GLU A 3 6.35 68.73 18.97
CA GLU A 3 5.51 67.63 19.47
C GLU A 3 4.84 66.81 18.36
N LYS A 4 4.37 67.46 17.29
CA LYS A 4 3.80 66.76 16.12
C LYS A 4 4.83 65.94 15.35
N SER A 5 6.11 66.31 15.42
CA SER A 5 7.21 65.56 14.80
C SER A 5 7.55 64.31 15.62
N PHE A 6 7.61 64.45 16.94
CA PHE A 6 7.90 63.35 17.87
C PHE A 6 6.80 62.27 17.86
N SER A 7 5.54 62.68 17.82
CA SER A 7 4.38 61.79 17.68
C SER A 7 4.41 60.99 16.36
N LYS A 8 4.72 61.62 15.22
CA LYS A 8 4.85 60.92 13.92
C LYS A 8 5.98 59.90 13.88
N ILE A 9 7.09 60.16 14.58
CA ILE A 9 8.22 59.22 14.65
C ILE A 9 7.88 58.00 15.49
N GLN A 10 7.16 58.18 16.61
CA GLN A 10 6.68 57.06 17.43
C GLN A 10 5.64 56.20 16.70
N GLU A 11 4.73 56.83 15.96
CA GLU A 11 3.70 56.14 15.18
C GLU A 11 4.32 55.28 14.07
N ARG A 12 5.28 55.84 13.31
CA ARG A 12 6.06 55.06 12.31
C ARG A 12 6.81 53.87 12.91
N ARG A 13 7.43 54.06 14.08
CA ARG A 13 8.13 52.97 14.80
C ARG A 13 7.17 51.87 15.24
N TYR A 14 5.98 52.24 15.68
CA TYR A 14 4.94 51.30 16.08
C TYR A 14 4.41 50.50 14.87
N ASP A 15 4.19 51.17 13.75
CA ASP A 15 3.75 50.53 12.50
C ASP A 15 4.81 49.58 11.93
N GLU A 16 6.10 49.96 11.95
CA GLU A 16 7.20 49.09 11.55
C GLU A 16 7.34 47.87 12.45
N TYR A 17 7.21 48.05 13.77
CA TYR A 17 7.21 46.96 14.73
C TYR A 17 6.02 46.01 14.51
N ARG A 18 4.81 46.57 14.32
CA ARG A 18 3.61 45.80 14.02
C ARG A 18 3.73 45.04 12.70
N ALA A 19 4.28 45.65 11.66
CA ALA A 19 4.51 44.99 10.38
C ALA A 19 5.53 43.86 10.48
N ARG A 20 6.63 44.03 11.24
CA ARG A 20 7.59 42.95 11.51
C ARG A 20 6.97 41.82 12.33
N TYR A 21 6.17 42.16 13.34
CA TYR A 21 5.46 41.19 14.17
C TYR A 21 4.43 40.38 13.35
N LEU A 22 3.70 41.03 12.45
CA LEU A 22 2.76 40.36 11.54
C LEU A 22 3.48 39.47 10.52
N ARG A 23 4.60 39.90 9.94
CA ARG A 23 5.42 39.06 9.04
C ARG A 23 6.04 37.86 9.76
N ALA A 24 6.50 38.03 10.99
CA ALA A 24 7.04 36.92 11.79
C ALA A 24 5.95 35.91 12.21
N ARG A 25 4.68 36.34 12.22
CA ARG A 25 3.51 35.47 12.46
C ARG A 25 2.89 34.91 11.19
N GLU A 26 3.35 35.31 10.00
CA GLU A 26 2.86 34.70 8.76
C GLU A 26 3.37 33.26 8.69
N ASP A 27 2.42 32.33 8.65
CA ASP A 27 2.71 30.92 8.44
C ASP A 27 3.27 30.72 7.01
N MET A 28 4.57 30.45 6.94
CA MET A 28 5.29 30.23 5.70
C MET A 28 4.87 28.91 5.02
N ILE A 29 4.41 27.92 5.79
CA ILE A 29 3.94 26.64 5.25
C ILE A 29 2.63 26.87 4.50
N SER A 30 1.73 27.70 5.05
CA SER A 30 0.50 28.13 4.37
C SER A 30 0.74 28.89 3.05
N LYS A 31 1.94 29.42 2.79
CA LYS A 31 2.28 30.09 1.52
C LYS A 31 2.80 29.16 0.44
N LEU A 32 3.17 27.92 0.77
CA LEU A 32 3.68 26.96 -0.21
C LEU A 32 2.55 26.55 -1.17
N PRO A 33 2.80 26.34 -2.48
CA PRO A 33 1.84 25.73 -3.39
C PRO A 33 1.51 24.28 -3.00
N ASP A 34 0.33 23.80 -3.41
CA ASP A 34 -0.15 22.45 -3.09
C ASP A 34 0.78 21.34 -3.59
N SER A 35 1.49 21.57 -4.70
CA SER A 35 2.49 20.64 -5.23
C SER A 35 3.70 20.47 -4.31
N LEU A 36 4.14 21.54 -3.62
CA LEU A 36 5.23 21.45 -2.65
C LEU A 36 4.73 20.82 -1.35
N LEU A 37 3.50 21.14 -0.93
CA LEU A 37 2.89 20.51 0.23
C LEU A 37 2.71 19.01 0.02
N SER A 38 2.23 18.57 -1.16
CA SER A 38 2.09 17.14 -1.47
C SER A 38 3.44 16.43 -1.52
N GLN A 39 4.49 17.08 -2.03
CA GLN A 39 5.86 16.56 -1.97
C GLN A 39 6.37 16.44 -0.52
N ILE A 40 6.08 17.40 0.35
CA ILE A 40 6.43 17.30 1.77
C ILE A 40 5.69 16.10 2.38
N LEU A 41 4.38 16.00 2.19
CA LEU A 41 3.56 14.92 2.72
C LEU A 41 3.96 13.54 2.16
N SER A 42 4.38 13.43 0.89
CA SER A 42 4.84 12.16 0.32
C SER A 42 6.13 11.63 0.96
N ASN A 43 6.85 12.47 1.69
CA ASN A 43 8.05 12.08 2.46
C ASN A 43 7.73 11.74 3.92
N LEU A 44 6.49 11.90 4.37
CA LEU A 44 6.07 11.56 5.73
C LEU A 44 5.47 10.15 5.77
N PRO A 45 5.52 9.48 6.94
CA PRO A 45 4.72 8.28 7.16
C PRO A 45 3.24 8.56 6.89
N THR A 46 2.55 7.58 6.30
CA THR A 46 1.14 7.69 5.92
C THR A 46 0.24 8.21 7.03
N LYS A 47 0.44 7.71 8.25
CA LYS A 47 -0.31 8.11 9.44
C LYS A 47 -0.16 9.60 9.73
N ASP A 48 1.04 10.14 9.58
CA ASP A 48 1.31 11.56 9.83
C ASP A 48 0.79 12.42 8.68
N THR A 49 0.89 11.95 7.44
CA THR A 49 0.23 12.57 6.29
C THR A 49 -1.27 12.70 6.52
N VAL A 50 -1.96 11.61 6.88
CA VAL A 50 -3.41 11.64 7.15
C VAL A 50 -3.74 12.53 8.36
N ARG A 51 -2.90 12.57 9.40
CA ARG A 51 -3.08 13.49 10.54
C ARG A 51 -3.07 14.95 10.12
N THR A 52 -2.28 15.35 9.12
CA THR A 52 -2.30 16.75 8.66
C THR A 52 -3.65 17.15 8.05
N SER A 53 -4.47 16.21 7.58
CA SER A 53 -5.78 16.50 6.97
C SER A 53 -6.74 17.26 7.90
N VAL A 54 -6.58 17.13 9.22
CA VAL A 54 -7.44 17.82 10.20
C VAL A 54 -7.06 19.28 10.45
N LEU A 55 -5.91 19.74 9.93
CA LEU A 55 -5.41 21.09 10.15
C LEU A 55 -6.21 22.14 9.38
N SER A 56 -6.66 21.83 8.16
CA SER A 56 -7.59 22.66 7.38
C SER A 56 -8.16 21.90 6.18
N HIS A 57 -9.21 22.44 5.56
CA HIS A 57 -9.73 21.92 4.28
C HIS A 57 -8.66 21.82 3.19
N ARG A 58 -7.67 22.72 3.20
CA ARG A 58 -6.58 22.68 2.23
C ARG A 58 -5.67 21.48 2.48
N TRP A 59 -5.26 21.27 3.73
CA TRP A 59 -4.43 20.10 4.07
C TRP A 59 -5.17 18.80 3.80
N LYS A 60 -6.48 18.74 4.09
CA LYS A 60 -7.34 17.62 3.70
C LYS A 60 -7.23 17.30 2.20
N ASN A 61 -7.34 18.30 1.34
CA ASN A 61 -7.23 18.13 -0.12
C ASN A 61 -5.82 17.73 -0.57
N VAL A 62 -4.78 18.31 0.04
CA VAL A 62 -3.39 17.97 -0.28
C VAL A 62 -3.06 16.53 0.12
N CYS A 63 -3.58 16.04 1.25
CA CYS A 63 -3.40 14.64 1.66
C CYS A 63 -3.91 13.67 0.60
N LEU A 64 -5.02 13.98 -0.07
CA LEU A 64 -5.58 13.15 -1.15
C LEU A 64 -4.71 13.12 -2.40
N LEU A 65 -3.80 14.09 -2.57
CA LEU A 65 -2.85 14.10 -3.67
C LEU A 65 -1.67 13.15 -3.42
N VAL A 66 -1.52 12.61 -2.21
CA VAL A 66 -0.49 11.64 -1.86
C VAL A 66 -1.02 10.25 -2.20
N PRO A 67 -0.50 9.59 -3.24
CA PRO A 67 -1.19 8.44 -3.81
C PRO A 67 -0.64 7.10 -3.29
N SER A 68 0.10 7.13 -2.18
CA SER A 68 0.82 5.98 -1.64
C SER A 68 0.50 5.82 -0.16
N LEU A 69 0.08 4.63 0.23
CA LEU A 69 -0.15 4.26 1.62
C LEU A 69 0.82 3.13 1.98
N ASP A 70 1.66 3.36 2.98
CA ASP A 70 2.44 2.34 3.70
C ASP A 70 1.97 2.33 5.15
N LEU A 71 1.37 1.23 5.59
CA LEU A 71 0.75 1.09 6.90
C LEU A 71 1.11 -0.25 7.53
N SER A 72 1.58 -0.21 8.78
CA SER A 72 1.82 -1.39 9.61
C SER A 72 0.93 -1.40 10.84
N SER A 73 0.30 -2.54 11.15
CA SER A 73 -0.54 -2.68 12.36
C SER A 73 0.27 -2.45 13.64
N SER A 74 1.59 -2.70 13.62
CA SER A 74 2.50 -2.43 14.74
C SER A 74 2.64 -0.94 15.09
N GLU A 75 2.21 -0.03 14.21
CA GLU A 75 2.21 1.42 14.45
C GLU A 75 0.97 1.89 15.22
N PHE A 76 0.07 0.97 15.54
CA PHE A 76 -1.20 1.23 16.21
C PHE A 76 -1.22 0.55 17.59
N PRO A 77 -1.97 1.11 18.56
CA PRO A 77 -2.04 0.55 19.90
C PRO A 77 -2.58 -0.88 19.94
N ASP A 78 -3.50 -1.19 19.03
CA ASP A 78 -4.19 -2.46 18.88
C ASP A 78 -4.71 -2.63 17.44
N TYR A 79 -5.08 -3.87 17.09
CA TYR A 79 -5.52 -4.24 15.76
C TYR A 79 -6.86 -3.58 15.38
N ASP A 80 -7.78 -3.43 16.32
CA ASP A 80 -9.08 -2.76 16.13
C ASP A 80 -8.91 -1.31 15.69
N THR A 81 -8.00 -0.59 16.34
CA THR A 81 -7.68 0.80 16.02
C THR A 81 -7.08 0.90 14.62
N PHE A 82 -6.23 -0.06 14.24
CA PHE A 82 -5.67 -0.15 12.89
C PHE A 82 -6.76 -0.39 11.84
N VAL A 83 -7.65 -1.37 12.07
CA VAL A 83 -8.77 -1.68 11.18
C VAL A 83 -9.69 -0.48 11.02
N SER A 84 -10.09 0.15 12.13
CA SER A 84 -10.95 1.35 12.12
C SER A 84 -10.30 2.50 11.37
N PHE A 85 -8.98 2.66 11.50
CA PHE A 85 -8.23 3.69 10.78
C PHE A 85 -8.25 3.44 9.28
N ILE A 86 -7.95 2.22 8.82
CA ILE A 86 -7.98 1.89 7.38
C ILE A 86 -9.40 2.03 6.82
N ASP A 87 -10.42 1.53 7.50
CA ASP A 87 -11.80 1.64 7.02
C ASP A 87 -12.21 3.11 6.82
N LYS A 88 -11.89 3.98 7.79
CA LYS A 88 -12.14 5.43 7.67
C LYS A 88 -11.32 6.06 6.57
N LEU A 89 -10.07 5.65 6.41
CA LEU A 89 -9.18 6.17 5.37
C LEU A 89 -9.69 5.79 3.97
N LEU A 90 -10.07 4.53 3.75
CA LEU A 90 -10.61 4.08 2.47
C LEU A 90 -11.96 4.73 2.17
N ALA A 91 -12.83 4.90 3.17
CA ALA A 91 -14.06 5.68 3.04
C ALA A 91 -13.77 7.12 2.62
N PHE A 92 -12.76 7.75 3.23
CA PHE A 92 -12.32 9.09 2.88
C PHE A 92 -11.83 9.20 1.42
N TYR A 93 -11.04 8.25 0.93
CA TYR A 93 -10.63 8.21 -0.48
C TYR A 93 -11.83 7.99 -1.44
N ARG A 94 -12.81 7.18 -1.03
CA ARG A 94 -14.05 6.94 -1.79
C ARG A 94 -14.86 8.22 -1.93
N GLU A 95 -15.12 8.91 -0.82
CA GLU A 95 -15.95 10.11 -0.78
C GLU A 95 -15.40 11.23 -1.69
N GLU A 96 -14.08 11.33 -1.76
CA GLU A 96 -13.40 12.38 -2.52
C GLU A 96 -13.00 11.95 -3.93
N ASN A 97 -13.38 10.74 -4.36
CA ASN A 97 -13.00 10.13 -5.64
C ASN A 97 -11.47 10.18 -5.92
N SER A 98 -10.67 10.04 -4.86
CA SER A 98 -9.21 10.05 -4.99
C SER A 98 -8.67 8.67 -5.39
N VAL A 99 -7.51 8.66 -6.02
CA VAL A 99 -6.88 7.49 -6.58
C VAL A 99 -5.71 7.05 -5.73
N LEU A 100 -5.67 5.75 -5.41
CA LEU A 100 -4.52 5.11 -4.80
C LEU A 100 -3.66 4.43 -5.88
N TYR A 101 -2.39 4.83 -5.99
CA TYR A 101 -1.43 4.18 -6.90
C TYR A 101 -0.65 3.08 -6.21
N ASN A 102 -0.32 3.24 -4.93
CA ASN A 102 0.53 2.30 -4.19
C ASN A 102 -0.09 1.96 -2.84
N LEU A 103 -0.19 0.67 -2.52
CA LEU A 103 -0.63 0.19 -1.22
C LEU A 103 0.39 -0.82 -0.68
N LYS A 104 0.86 -0.56 0.53
CA LYS A 104 1.65 -1.49 1.32
C LYS A 104 0.99 -1.67 2.69
N LEU A 105 0.68 -2.91 3.01
CA LEU A 105 0.04 -3.30 4.25
C LEU A 105 0.86 -4.39 4.95
N SER A 106 1.24 -4.13 6.20
CA SER A 106 1.86 -5.10 7.10
C SER A 106 0.94 -5.33 8.29
N LEU A 107 0.48 -6.56 8.44
CA LEU A 107 -0.47 -6.94 9.48
C LEU A 107 0.14 -7.99 10.40
N GLN A 108 0.01 -7.79 11.69
CA GLN A 108 0.25 -8.80 12.72
C GLN A 108 -1.11 -9.15 13.33
N LYS A 109 -1.61 -10.35 13.04
CA LYS A 109 -2.92 -10.83 13.50
C LYS A 109 -2.72 -11.94 14.54
N ASP A 110 -3.30 -11.76 15.71
CA ASP A 110 -3.34 -12.74 16.80
C ASP A 110 -4.60 -13.61 16.72
N GLU A 111 -4.62 -14.75 17.41
CA GLU A 111 -5.76 -15.67 17.46
C GLU A 111 -7.02 -15.05 18.10
N ASN A 112 -6.85 -13.96 18.85
CA ASN A 112 -7.92 -13.25 19.54
C ASN A 112 -8.58 -12.15 18.68
N ASP A 113 -8.05 -11.85 17.50
CA ASP A 113 -8.58 -10.78 16.64
C ASP A 113 -9.84 -11.26 15.91
N ASP A 114 -11.01 -10.78 16.34
CA ASP A 114 -12.35 -11.20 15.87
C ASP A 114 -12.70 -10.72 14.44
N TYR A 115 -11.78 -10.01 13.78
CA TYR A 115 -11.98 -9.45 12.44
C TYR A 115 -11.63 -10.49 11.36
N GLU A 116 -12.63 -11.26 10.93
CA GLU A 116 -12.51 -12.12 9.76
C GLU A 116 -12.53 -11.29 8.47
N TYR A 117 -11.47 -11.39 7.66
CA TYR A 117 -11.39 -10.96 6.25
C TYR A 117 -11.28 -9.45 5.92
N CYS A 118 -10.75 -8.62 6.83
CA CYS A 118 -10.58 -7.18 6.57
C CYS A 118 -9.70 -6.88 5.36
N VAL A 119 -8.59 -7.61 5.19
CA VAL A 119 -7.66 -7.39 4.06
C VAL A 119 -8.34 -7.69 2.75
N THR A 120 -9.11 -8.79 2.70
CA THR A 120 -9.90 -9.17 1.52
C THR A 120 -10.76 -7.99 1.05
N ARG A 121 -11.49 -7.35 1.98
CA ARG A 121 -12.33 -6.17 1.70
C ARG A 121 -11.52 -4.94 1.29
N TRP A 122 -10.38 -4.69 1.92
CA TRP A 122 -9.54 -3.54 1.58
C TRP A 122 -8.91 -3.66 0.20
N ILE A 123 -8.42 -4.84 -0.16
CA ILE A 123 -7.89 -5.11 -1.49
C ILE A 123 -8.99 -5.00 -2.53
N ASP A 124 -10.19 -5.51 -2.25
CA ASP A 124 -11.32 -5.38 -3.16
C ASP A 124 -11.70 -3.92 -3.39
N PHE A 125 -11.62 -3.09 -2.34
CA PHE A 125 -11.86 -1.66 -2.46
C PHE A 125 -10.81 -0.92 -3.28
N VAL A 126 -9.51 -1.26 -3.12
CA VAL A 126 -8.44 -0.55 -3.82
C VAL A 126 -8.14 -1.13 -5.20
N ALA A 127 -8.66 -2.31 -5.52
CA ALA A 127 -8.52 -2.92 -6.84
C ALA A 127 -9.15 -1.98 -7.87
N ASN A 128 -8.30 -1.32 -8.66
CA ASN A 128 -8.74 -0.41 -9.69
C ASN A 128 -7.68 -0.28 -10.80
N PRO A 129 -8.05 0.17 -12.01
CA PRO A 129 -7.13 0.25 -13.16
C PRO A 129 -5.95 1.21 -13.00
N LYS A 130 -5.86 1.95 -11.90
CA LYS A 130 -4.74 2.87 -11.63
C LYS A 130 -3.76 2.32 -10.60
N LEU A 131 -4.08 1.23 -9.90
CA LEU A 131 -3.19 0.63 -8.90
C LEU A 131 -1.92 0.10 -9.57
N LYS A 132 -0.75 0.58 -9.14
CA LYS A 132 0.57 0.25 -9.72
C LYS A 132 1.41 -0.65 -8.82
N HIS A 133 1.32 -0.48 -7.50
CA HIS A 133 2.10 -1.27 -6.56
C HIS A 133 1.20 -1.79 -5.44
N LEU A 134 1.23 -3.10 -5.23
CA LEU A 134 0.58 -3.74 -4.10
C LEU A 134 1.57 -4.62 -3.35
N ASP A 135 1.69 -4.40 -2.05
CA ASP A 135 2.47 -5.23 -1.13
C ASP A 135 1.62 -5.57 0.10
N VAL A 136 1.32 -6.84 0.29
CA VAL A 136 0.50 -7.31 1.41
C VAL A 136 1.25 -8.37 2.17
N GLU A 137 1.46 -8.12 3.46
CA GLU A 137 2.12 -9.02 4.38
C GLU A 137 1.23 -9.30 5.59
N CYS A 138 0.79 -10.55 5.70
CA CYS A 138 -0.02 -11.03 6.81
C CYS A 138 0.83 -11.93 7.72
N VAL A 139 1.41 -11.37 8.78
CA VAL A 139 2.12 -12.13 9.82
C VAL A 139 1.08 -12.78 10.74
N LEU A 140 0.65 -13.98 10.36
CA LEU A 140 -0.33 -14.76 11.11
C LEU A 140 0.33 -15.73 12.09
N VAL A 141 -0.32 -15.91 13.24
CA VAL A 141 -0.04 -17.01 14.18
C VAL A 141 -0.58 -18.35 13.65
N ASN A 142 -1.71 -18.34 12.93
CA ASN A 142 -2.41 -19.56 12.51
C ASN A 142 -2.90 -19.53 11.05
N ARG A 143 -2.67 -20.63 10.32
CA ARG A 143 -2.98 -20.81 8.89
C ARG A 143 -4.47 -20.81 8.56
N LYS A 144 -5.35 -21.08 9.54
CA LYS A 144 -6.80 -21.10 9.32
C LYS A 144 -7.38 -19.71 9.03
N PHE A 145 -6.64 -18.65 9.36
CA PHE A 145 -7.09 -17.26 9.22
C PHE A 145 -6.40 -16.52 8.06
N LEU A 146 -5.97 -17.27 7.03
CA LEU A 146 -5.40 -16.66 5.83
C LEU A 146 -6.44 -15.79 5.14
N GLU A 147 -6.12 -14.51 4.99
CA GLU A 147 -6.87 -13.56 4.20
C GLU A 147 -6.92 -14.01 2.74
N VAL A 148 -8.11 -13.96 2.14
CA VAL A 148 -8.30 -14.36 0.75
C VAL A 148 -8.09 -13.14 -0.14
N ILE A 149 -7.21 -13.23 -1.12
CA ILE A 149 -7.05 -12.15 -2.09
C ILE A 149 -8.21 -12.19 -3.09
N PRO A 150 -8.97 -11.09 -3.25
CA PRO A 150 -10.17 -11.05 -4.06
C PRO A 150 -9.85 -11.14 -5.56
N GLN A 151 -10.84 -11.58 -6.35
CA GLN A 151 -10.69 -11.71 -7.81
C GLN A 151 -10.50 -10.36 -8.51
N SER A 152 -11.05 -9.28 -7.95
CA SER A 152 -10.94 -7.90 -8.47
C SER A 152 -9.48 -7.48 -8.66
N LEU A 153 -8.56 -7.90 -7.78
CA LEU A 153 -7.12 -7.64 -7.94
C LEU A 153 -6.60 -8.17 -9.29
N TYR A 154 -7.02 -9.37 -9.68
CA TYR A 154 -6.47 -10.06 -10.86
C TYR A 154 -7.16 -9.67 -12.16
N ILE A 155 -8.32 -9.02 -12.11
CA ILE A 155 -9.15 -8.71 -13.27
C ILE A 155 -9.17 -7.20 -13.57
N GLU A 156 -9.12 -6.36 -12.53
CA GLU A 156 -9.35 -4.91 -12.65
C GLU A 156 -8.05 -4.08 -12.64
N CYS A 157 -6.92 -4.66 -12.22
CA CYS A 157 -5.65 -3.94 -12.03
C CYS A 157 -4.71 -4.10 -13.23
N ASP A 158 -5.10 -3.59 -14.40
CA ASP A 158 -4.33 -3.71 -15.64
C ASP A 158 -2.99 -2.96 -15.63
N THR A 159 -2.88 -1.87 -14.84
CA THR A 159 -1.65 -1.08 -14.69
C THR A 159 -0.73 -1.55 -13.56
N LEU A 160 -1.05 -2.65 -12.88
CA LEU A 160 -0.25 -3.18 -11.77
C LEU A 160 1.14 -3.59 -12.28
N VAL A 161 2.20 -3.01 -11.70
CA VAL A 161 3.61 -3.24 -12.08
C VAL A 161 4.34 -4.11 -11.07
N TYR A 162 4.01 -3.96 -9.79
CA TYR A 162 4.60 -4.70 -8.68
C TYR A 162 3.52 -5.34 -7.82
N LEU A 163 3.68 -6.64 -7.57
CA LEU A 163 2.82 -7.41 -6.68
C LEU A 163 3.68 -8.22 -5.72
N ARG A 164 3.53 -7.96 -4.42
CA ARG A 164 4.00 -8.84 -3.37
C ARG A 164 2.84 -9.31 -2.50
N LEU A 165 2.73 -10.62 -2.34
CA LEU A 165 1.75 -11.27 -1.49
C LEU A 165 2.49 -12.21 -0.56
N HIS A 166 2.38 -11.99 0.75
CA HIS A 166 3.02 -12.80 1.78
C HIS A 166 1.99 -13.33 2.80
N ARG A 167 1.93 -14.66 2.93
CA ARG A 167 1.04 -15.38 3.87
C ARG A 167 -0.44 -15.04 3.67
N VAL A 168 -0.90 -15.14 2.44
CA VAL A 168 -2.32 -14.98 2.06
C VAL A 168 -2.82 -16.20 1.28
N SER A 169 -4.13 -16.30 1.09
CA SER A 169 -4.77 -17.28 0.23
C SER A 169 -5.13 -16.66 -1.11
N LEU A 170 -4.67 -17.24 -2.23
CA LEU A 170 -4.98 -16.71 -3.56
C LEU A 170 -6.32 -17.23 -4.12
N GLY A 171 -7.02 -18.08 -3.37
CA GLY A 171 -8.30 -18.66 -3.80
C GLY A 171 -8.21 -19.43 -5.12
N GLU A 172 -9.36 -19.74 -5.69
CA GLU A 172 -9.45 -20.33 -7.03
C GLU A 172 -9.57 -19.23 -8.08
N LEU A 173 -8.66 -19.24 -9.06
CA LEU A 173 -8.57 -18.22 -10.09
C LEU A 173 -9.31 -18.69 -11.34
N LYS A 174 -10.30 -17.89 -11.79
CA LYS A 174 -11.07 -18.19 -13.00
C LYS A 174 -10.52 -17.48 -14.24
N SER A 175 -10.10 -16.23 -14.05
CA SER A 175 -9.55 -15.36 -15.09
C SER A 175 -8.53 -14.43 -14.45
N VAL A 176 -7.43 -14.16 -15.15
CA VAL A 176 -6.36 -13.27 -14.70
C VAL A 176 -5.92 -12.41 -15.87
N SER A 177 -5.76 -11.12 -15.63
CA SER A 177 -5.25 -10.15 -16.59
C SER A 177 -4.40 -9.12 -15.86
N LEU A 178 -3.08 -9.33 -15.86
CA LEU A 178 -2.10 -8.42 -15.26
C LEU A 178 -1.01 -8.08 -16.29
N PRO A 179 -1.37 -7.37 -17.38
CA PRO A 179 -0.53 -7.22 -18.56
C PRO A 179 0.74 -6.39 -18.31
N CYS A 180 0.72 -5.47 -17.34
CA CYS A 180 1.85 -4.60 -17.01
C CYS A 180 2.72 -5.12 -15.86
N LEU A 181 2.42 -6.29 -15.30
CA LEU A 181 3.10 -6.78 -14.10
C LEU A 181 4.53 -7.21 -14.44
N LYS A 182 5.50 -6.51 -13.84
CA LYS A 182 6.93 -6.74 -14.03
C LYS A 182 7.55 -7.53 -12.89
N THR A 183 7.09 -7.30 -11.67
CA THR A 183 7.63 -7.98 -10.48
C THR A 183 6.52 -8.68 -9.73
N MET A 184 6.69 -9.97 -9.50
CA MET A 184 5.77 -10.80 -8.71
C MET A 184 6.54 -11.55 -7.62
N ARG A 185 6.17 -11.29 -6.36
CA ARG A 185 6.74 -11.94 -5.18
C ARG A 185 5.61 -12.68 -4.44
N LEU A 186 5.66 -14.01 -4.45
CA LEU A 186 4.68 -14.87 -3.78
C LEU A 186 5.36 -15.63 -2.66
N GLU A 187 5.11 -15.26 -1.42
CA GLU A 187 5.84 -15.74 -0.25
C GLU A 187 4.90 -16.44 0.73
N HIS A 188 5.16 -17.71 1.02
CA HIS A 188 4.43 -18.52 1.99
C HIS A 188 2.89 -18.48 1.84
N ASN A 189 2.40 -18.37 0.60
CA ASN A 189 0.97 -18.29 0.30
C ASN A 189 0.31 -19.68 0.19
N ALA A 190 -1.00 -19.70 0.37
CA ALA A 190 -1.85 -20.85 0.04
C ALA A 190 -2.48 -20.66 -1.35
N TYR A 191 -2.49 -21.73 -2.13
CA TYR A 191 -3.07 -21.77 -3.46
C TYR A 191 -4.17 -22.83 -3.50
N ALA A 192 -5.24 -22.58 -4.26
CA ALA A 192 -6.31 -23.57 -4.45
C ALA A 192 -5.83 -24.80 -5.23
N SER A 193 -4.98 -24.60 -6.24
CA SER A 193 -4.44 -25.68 -7.07
C SER A 193 -3.15 -25.26 -7.80
N ASP A 194 -2.41 -26.24 -8.32
CA ASP A 194 -1.28 -26.03 -9.25
C ASP A 194 -1.74 -25.20 -10.46
N ALA A 195 -2.93 -25.49 -10.99
CA ALA A 195 -3.50 -24.83 -12.16
C ALA A 195 -3.79 -23.33 -11.91
N SER A 196 -4.26 -22.95 -10.72
CA SER A 196 -4.48 -21.54 -10.37
C SER A 196 -3.16 -20.76 -10.41
N LEU A 197 -2.09 -21.32 -9.84
CA LEU A 197 -0.77 -20.68 -9.83
C LEU A 197 -0.17 -20.59 -11.24
N GLU A 198 -0.32 -21.64 -12.06
CA GLU A 198 0.09 -21.61 -13.46
C GLU A 198 -0.70 -20.58 -14.29
N LEU A 199 -2.01 -20.44 -14.05
CA LEU A 199 -2.85 -19.42 -14.69
C LEU A 199 -2.38 -18.01 -14.33
N LEU A 200 -2.10 -17.75 -13.06
CA LEU A 200 -1.61 -16.44 -12.60
C LEU A 200 -0.31 -16.05 -13.30
N ILE A 201 0.67 -16.96 -13.33
CA ILE A 201 1.98 -16.69 -13.91
C ILE A 201 1.89 -16.54 -15.43
N SER A 202 1.15 -17.42 -16.11
CA SER A 202 1.03 -17.38 -17.58
C SER A 202 0.27 -16.16 -18.12
N SER A 203 -0.55 -15.52 -17.29
CA SER A 203 -1.31 -14.32 -17.65
C SER A 203 -0.52 -13.01 -17.49
N CYS A 204 0.73 -13.06 -16.98
CA CYS A 204 1.58 -11.90 -16.74
C CYS A 204 2.69 -11.80 -17.82
N HIS A 205 2.37 -11.23 -18.99
CA HIS A 205 3.27 -11.25 -20.14
C HIS A 205 4.48 -10.29 -20.03
N ALA A 206 4.40 -9.26 -19.19
CA ALA A 206 5.49 -8.30 -18.96
C ALA A 206 6.41 -8.67 -17.79
N LEU A 207 6.29 -9.89 -17.26
CA LEU A 207 6.99 -10.29 -16.04
C LEU A 207 8.50 -10.39 -16.27
N GLU A 208 9.27 -9.64 -15.49
CA GLU A 208 10.73 -9.55 -15.52
C GLU A 208 11.36 -10.26 -14.31
N ASP A 209 10.68 -10.23 -13.15
CA ASP A 209 11.16 -10.75 -11.88
C ASP A 209 10.07 -11.55 -11.15
N LEU A 210 10.36 -12.84 -10.91
CA LEU A 210 9.47 -13.77 -10.22
C LEU A 210 10.18 -14.44 -9.06
N SER A 211 9.60 -14.34 -7.86
CA SER A 211 10.04 -15.07 -6.68
C SER A 211 8.87 -15.82 -6.08
N ILE A 212 9.05 -17.12 -5.88
CA ILE A 212 8.06 -17.98 -5.23
C ILE A 212 8.75 -18.69 -4.07
N VAL A 213 8.40 -18.30 -2.85
CA VAL A 213 8.82 -18.97 -1.61
C VAL A 213 7.62 -19.71 -1.08
N ARG A 214 7.71 -21.03 -0.93
CA ARG A 214 6.56 -21.88 -0.61
C ARG A 214 6.47 -22.18 0.88
N MET A 215 5.25 -22.30 1.39
CA MET A 215 4.99 -22.77 2.75
C MET A 215 5.02 -24.30 2.74
N VAL A 216 5.63 -24.97 3.73
CA VAL A 216 5.57 -26.45 3.82
C VAL A 216 4.75 -26.86 5.05
N PRO A 217 3.81 -27.81 4.95
CA PRO A 217 3.22 -28.32 3.71
C PRO A 217 2.22 -27.31 3.12
N ASP A 218 2.23 -27.12 1.80
CA ASP A 218 1.22 -26.42 1.02
C ASP A 218 0.55 -27.38 0.01
N ASN A 219 -0.50 -26.91 -0.66
CA ASN A 219 -1.33 -27.73 -1.54
C ASN A 219 -0.73 -27.97 -2.93
N VAL A 220 0.27 -27.16 -3.31
CA VAL A 220 0.85 -27.25 -4.66
C VAL A 220 1.82 -28.43 -4.71
N LYS A 221 1.81 -29.24 -5.76
CA LYS A 221 2.70 -30.42 -5.85
C LYS A 221 3.77 -30.23 -6.91
N VAL A 222 3.39 -29.68 -8.05
CA VAL A 222 4.27 -29.44 -9.17
C VAL A 222 4.03 -28.01 -9.66
N LEU A 223 5.10 -27.28 -9.95
CA LEU A 223 5.01 -25.96 -10.56
C LEU A 223 5.63 -26.02 -11.96
N ARG A 224 4.81 -25.85 -13.00
CA ARG A 224 5.33 -25.68 -14.36
C ARG A 224 5.35 -24.20 -14.72
N VAL A 225 6.54 -23.62 -14.72
CA VAL A 225 6.71 -22.23 -15.16
C VAL A 225 6.82 -22.21 -16.68
N ARG A 226 5.84 -21.58 -17.35
CA ARG A 226 5.88 -21.29 -18.77
C ARG A 226 5.88 -19.77 -18.94
N SER A 227 7.07 -19.18 -18.89
CA SER A 227 7.24 -17.74 -19.19
C SER A 227 7.77 -17.57 -20.62
N GLN A 228 7.30 -16.53 -21.31
CA GLN A 228 7.82 -16.11 -22.62
C GLN A 228 8.99 -15.13 -22.50
N THR A 229 9.29 -14.63 -21.30
CA THR A 229 10.37 -13.65 -21.02
C THR A 229 11.50 -14.30 -20.22
N SER A 230 12.74 -13.83 -20.45
CA SER A 230 13.95 -14.31 -19.78
C SER A 230 13.87 -14.08 -18.27
N LEU A 231 13.45 -15.10 -17.51
CA LEU A 231 13.35 -15.06 -16.05
C LEU A 231 14.75 -15.17 -15.41
N GLN A 232 15.06 -14.31 -14.45
CA GLN A 232 16.09 -14.61 -13.44
C GLN A 232 15.47 -15.50 -12.37
N GLU A 233 15.58 -16.82 -12.54
CA GLU A 233 14.99 -17.79 -11.60
C GLU A 233 15.79 -17.87 -10.29
N ASN A 234 15.35 -17.17 -9.25
CA ASN A 234 15.83 -17.38 -7.88
C ASN A 234 14.88 -18.36 -7.15
N MET A 235 14.90 -19.63 -7.58
CA MET A 235 14.08 -20.68 -6.97
C MET A 235 14.81 -21.28 -5.75
N HIS A 236 14.48 -20.83 -4.55
CA HIS A 236 15.02 -21.45 -3.32
C HIS A 236 14.11 -22.60 -2.87
N ILE A 237 14.34 -23.80 -3.42
CA ILE A 237 13.67 -25.03 -2.98
C ILE A 237 14.49 -25.65 -1.82
N PRO A 238 13.95 -25.77 -0.60
CA PRO A 238 14.60 -26.58 0.43
C PRO A 238 14.62 -28.05 0.01
N ARG A 239 15.83 -28.57 -0.25
CA ARG A 239 16.10 -29.96 -0.69
C ARG A 239 15.41 -30.98 0.21
N LYS A 240 14.66 -31.94 -0.38
CA LYS A 240 14.68 -33.35 0.06
C LYS A 240 14.10 -34.35 -0.96
N LYS A 241 14.96 -35.34 -1.26
CA LYS A 241 14.76 -36.70 -1.80
C LYS A 241 14.12 -36.87 -3.19
N ILE A 242 15.01 -36.90 -4.18
CA ILE A 242 14.84 -37.73 -5.37
C ILE A 242 14.93 -39.20 -4.92
N VAL A 243 13.81 -39.91 -4.97
CA VAL A 243 13.79 -41.38 -5.13
C VAL A 243 13.42 -41.55 -6.60
N GLY A 244 14.39 -41.81 -7.48
CA GLY A 244 14.87 -43.16 -7.73
C GLY A 244 14.06 -43.73 -8.90
N MET A 245 14.49 -43.43 -10.13
CA MET A 245 14.11 -44.19 -11.32
C MET A 245 14.68 -45.60 -11.17
N SER A 246 13.86 -46.62 -11.39
CA SER A 246 14.33 -47.91 -11.89
C SER A 246 13.49 -48.27 -13.10
N SER A 247 14.16 -48.25 -14.25
CA SER A 247 13.80 -48.90 -15.49
C SER A 247 13.91 -50.41 -15.33
N GLU A 248 12.79 -51.11 -15.44
CA GLU A 248 12.48 -52.24 -16.35
C GLU A 248 11.05 -52.71 -16.07
#